data_AF-A0A9C8I7W8-F1
#
_entry.id   AF-A0A9C8I7W8-F1
#
_cell.length_a   1.000
_cell.length_b   1.000
_cell.length_c   1.000
_cell.angle_alpha   90.00
_cell.angle_beta   90.00
_cell.angle_gamma   90.00
#
_symmetry.space_group_name_H-M   'P 1'
#
loop_
_entity.id
_entity.type
_entity.pdbx_description
1 polymer ?
#
loop_
_entity_poly.entity_id
_entity_poly.type
_entity_poly.pdbx_seq_one_letter_code
_entity_poly.pdbx_strand_id
1 'polypeptide(L)'
;MSRNFLPAIFILLIIFIAVSGCSGNPATPDVRTEREQSDSIIGSVPDSTIRSNLGYFELTVCTETGDAEIVPVRTSGMHLNVTQMMNNTMGISLAGVPSESDPPNGYVVMDITLTHPLALPQFTGFDVMGIMMVPGTLAVGPLIFSDVDETRLLNADGYTRWWNPTEFTTPGLFGYTQGILATTPQAQLTSTVNPYKYFADSLDPLTSMNAVYNEPLNSDTGRGLFSAGASNTRRYRIQFEMNPGPQVKFGYAVGASWAPANIKPPAEVPDDFPIEANQPEAFYIASSAKVNTLYYDSESGTGGGVLRMQFNVHDWQGMNSGNIAGEVEIVRVFSPDLFASGVNASFQEQNMFRAIYTADLSSAVNPTSSGDSVMIVRVGAQDAGTYDQGFGPAPSDKISAFKTMLVNVVDPECSADSNNSFAEAEVFDLENAIAGQLCAPTDYHDFYRFEFDSGYAIQGQLILNCDAEPTRIILYDSNAALITEAFASDGKAVIELDPLNLLPDVYYIRISTMTSDQAFLYLLEFEGDIYDVMPNPVSVTPNMLNFDVSW
;
A
#
# COMPACT_ATOMS: atom_id res chain seq x y z
N MET A 1 70.48 8.98 33.67
CA MET A 1 71.17 9.40 32.44
C MET A 1 70.80 8.38 31.36
N SER A 2 70.10 8.82 30.30
CA SER A 2 69.75 8.15 29.02
C SER A 2 69.16 6.71 29.04
N ARG A 3 67.90 6.49 28.60
CA ARG A 3 67.42 6.24 27.19
C ARG A 3 68.10 5.00 26.55
N ASN A 4 67.46 4.05 25.85
CA ASN A 4 66.13 3.94 25.21
C ASN A 4 65.95 2.54 24.54
N PHE A 5 64.69 2.16 24.30
CA PHE A 5 64.12 1.39 23.15
C PHE A 5 64.01 -0.16 23.09
N LEU A 6 62.74 -0.60 22.95
CA LEU A 6 62.13 -1.86 22.45
C LEU A 6 62.24 -1.97 20.89
N PRO A 7 61.86 -3.08 20.16
CA PRO A 7 60.60 -3.84 20.36
C PRO A 7 60.51 -5.37 20.02
N ALA A 8 59.32 -5.93 20.37
CA ALA A 8 58.56 -7.13 19.87
C ALA A 8 59.10 -8.54 20.20
N ILE A 9 58.40 -9.52 20.82
CA ILE A 9 56.98 -10.00 20.92
C ILE A 9 56.36 -10.45 19.60
N PHE A 10 56.31 -11.78 19.36
CA PHE A 10 55.15 -12.63 19.00
C PHE A 10 55.68 -14.01 18.57
N ILE A 11 54.93 -15.10 18.83
CA ILE A 11 55.22 -16.54 18.53
C ILE A 11 55.81 -17.33 19.72
N LEU A 12 54.95 -17.66 20.69
CA LEU A 12 55.06 -18.76 21.66
C LEU A 12 53.64 -18.84 22.26
N LEU A 13 52.81 -19.87 22.12
CA LEU A 13 52.93 -21.13 22.83
C LEU A 13 51.61 -21.92 22.61
N ILE A 14 51.35 -22.40 21.39
CA ILE A 14 50.31 -23.40 21.10
C ILE A 14 50.95 -24.42 20.18
N ILE A 15 51.60 -25.44 20.77
CA ILE A 15 51.98 -26.76 20.25
C ILE A 15 52.78 -27.43 21.37
N PHE A 16 52.46 -28.69 21.70
CA PHE A 16 52.72 -29.46 22.94
C PHE A 16 51.69 -29.13 24.03
N ILE A 17 50.60 -29.89 24.17
CA ILE A 17 50.65 -31.29 24.63
C ILE A 17 49.55 -32.12 23.96
N ALA A 18 49.96 -33.21 23.33
CA ALA A 18 49.15 -34.36 22.97
C ALA A 18 49.69 -35.59 23.70
N VAL A 19 48.79 -36.56 23.92
CA VAL A 19 48.94 -37.98 24.29
C VAL A 19 48.80 -38.36 25.78
N SER A 20 47.59 -38.82 26.14
CA SER A 20 47.22 -40.13 26.77
C SER A 20 45.86 -39.97 27.51
N GLY A 21 44.80 -40.79 27.43
CA GLY A 21 44.46 -42.03 26.72
C GLY A 21 43.08 -42.57 27.20
N CYS A 22 42.33 -43.22 26.28
CA CYS A 22 41.31 -44.31 26.37
C CYS A 22 40.22 -44.42 27.48
N SER A 23 38.93 -44.53 27.10
CA SER A 23 38.19 -45.81 26.88
C SER A 23 36.65 -45.64 26.72
N GLY A 24 36.02 -46.37 25.79
CA GLY A 24 34.54 -46.54 25.68
C GLY A 24 34.02 -46.79 24.25
N ASN A 25 33.44 -47.97 23.98
CA ASN A 25 33.14 -48.58 22.66
C ASN A 25 32.03 -47.92 21.80
N PRO A 26 32.02 -48.16 20.46
CA PRO A 26 30.97 -47.73 19.55
C PRO A 26 29.91 -48.83 19.33
N ALA A 27 28.63 -48.47 19.48
CA ALA A 27 27.50 -49.23 18.95
C ALA A 27 26.55 -48.26 18.21
N THR A 28 26.30 -48.61 16.95
CA THR A 28 25.18 -48.24 16.03
C THR A 28 24.16 -47.18 16.50
N PRO A 29 23.79 -46.19 15.66
CA PRO A 29 22.68 -45.30 15.98
C PRO A 29 21.35 -46.07 15.92
N ASP A 30 20.69 -46.14 17.06
CA ASP A 30 19.30 -46.57 17.18
C ASP A 30 18.39 -45.42 16.74
N VAL A 31 17.47 -45.72 15.82
CA VAL A 31 16.44 -44.79 15.36
C VAL A 31 15.30 -44.89 16.35
N ARG A 32 15.19 -43.91 17.26
CA ARG A 32 13.93 -43.71 17.98
C ARG A 32 13.66 -42.25 18.33
N THR A 33 12.61 -41.77 17.68
CA THR A 33 11.75 -40.64 18.00
C THR A 33 11.27 -40.73 19.45
N GLU A 34 11.46 -39.67 20.25
CA GLU A 34 10.49 -39.14 21.22
C GLU A 34 11.03 -37.92 21.97
N ARG A 35 10.52 -36.75 21.57
CA ARG A 35 9.97 -35.66 22.39
C ARG A 35 10.30 -35.63 23.90
N GLU A 36 11.19 -34.74 24.30
CA GLU A 36 11.25 -34.08 25.63
C GLU A 36 11.65 -32.62 25.38
N GLN A 37 10.75 -31.64 25.49
CA GLN A 37 10.40 -30.90 26.71
C GLN A 37 11.64 -30.36 27.44
N SER A 38 12.12 -29.20 26.97
CA SER A 38 13.16 -28.45 27.67
C SER A 38 12.55 -27.66 28.82
N ASP A 39 12.79 -28.12 30.04
CA ASP A 39 12.64 -27.33 31.26
C ASP A 39 13.66 -26.18 31.26
N SER A 40 13.17 -24.94 31.12
CA SER A 40 13.98 -23.75 31.36
C SER A 40 14.07 -23.48 32.86
N ILE A 41 15.25 -23.75 33.42
CA ILE A 41 15.66 -23.32 34.77
C ILE A 41 15.77 -21.79 34.77
N ILE A 42 14.76 -21.10 35.30
CA ILE A 42 14.82 -19.66 35.59
C ILE A 42 15.54 -19.48 36.92
N GLY A 43 16.85 -19.20 36.84
CA GLY A 43 17.60 -18.62 37.94
C GLY A 43 17.32 -17.13 38.02
N SER A 44 16.67 -16.68 39.09
CA SER A 44 16.47 -15.27 39.41
C SER A 44 17.80 -14.62 39.81
N VAL A 45 18.40 -13.89 38.87
CA VAL A 45 19.44 -12.90 39.19
C VAL A 45 18.76 -11.53 39.29
N PRO A 46 18.68 -10.92 40.49
CA PRO A 46 18.29 -9.53 40.61
C PRO A 46 19.50 -8.65 40.28
N ASP A 47 19.23 -7.47 39.74
CA ASP A 47 20.17 -6.39 39.46
C ASP A 47 20.84 -6.47 38.08
N SER A 48 20.18 -5.88 37.07
CA SER A 48 20.82 -5.61 35.79
C SER A 48 20.67 -4.13 35.43
N THR A 49 21.81 -3.48 35.36
CA THR A 49 22.05 -2.30 34.52
C THR A 49 21.36 -2.51 33.18
N ILE A 50 20.42 -1.64 32.82
CA ILE A 50 19.76 -1.63 31.51
C ILE A 50 20.85 -1.37 30.47
N ARG A 51 21.42 -2.45 29.91
CA ARG A 51 22.28 -2.39 28.73
C ARG A 51 21.33 -2.26 27.55
N SER A 52 21.25 -1.05 26.99
CA SER A 52 20.53 -0.84 25.74
C SER A 52 21.36 -1.41 24.60
N ASN A 53 20.75 -2.31 23.83
CA ASN A 53 21.33 -2.74 22.57
C ASN A 53 21.12 -1.62 21.54
N LEU A 54 22.19 -0.93 21.16
CA LEU A 54 22.15 0.18 20.20
C LEU A 54 22.19 -0.29 18.73
N GLY A 55 22.26 -1.61 18.49
CA GLY A 55 22.13 -2.16 17.15
C GLY A 55 22.51 -3.64 17.01
N TYR A 56 21.90 -4.31 16.03
CA TYR A 56 22.29 -5.60 15.49
C TYR A 56 23.10 -5.36 14.22
N PHE A 57 24.22 -6.05 14.11
CA PHE A 57 25.08 -6.00 12.94
C PHE A 57 25.23 -7.42 12.39
N GLU A 58 25.02 -7.58 11.10
CA GLU A 58 25.33 -8.82 10.38
C GLU A 58 26.79 -8.73 9.93
N LEU A 59 27.56 -9.73 10.32
CA LEU A 59 28.97 -9.85 9.93
C LEU A 59 29.06 -10.89 8.82
N THR A 60 29.16 -10.44 7.59
CA THR A 60 29.40 -11.32 6.44
C THR A 60 30.90 -11.39 6.19
N VAL A 61 31.49 -12.57 6.41
CA VAL A 61 32.93 -12.80 6.16
C VAL A 61 33.10 -13.54 4.84
N CYS A 62 33.69 -12.89 3.85
CA CYS A 62 34.11 -13.55 2.62
C CYS A 62 35.30 -14.47 2.92
N THR A 63 35.08 -15.78 2.89
CA THR A 63 36.10 -16.77 3.27
C THR A 63 37.26 -16.90 2.26
N GLU A 64 37.07 -16.40 1.05
CA GLU A 64 38.07 -16.44 -0.03
C GLU A 64 39.05 -15.25 0.05
N THR A 65 38.55 -14.05 0.38
CA THR A 65 39.38 -12.84 0.49
C THR A 65 39.80 -12.53 1.92
N GLY A 66 39.06 -13.04 2.91
CA GLY A 66 39.22 -12.71 4.33
C GLY A 66 38.60 -11.36 4.72
N ASP A 67 37.86 -10.72 3.81
CA ASP A 67 37.19 -9.46 4.09
C ASP A 67 35.93 -9.70 4.92
N ALA A 68 35.76 -8.89 5.95
CA ALA A 68 34.55 -8.87 6.75
C ALA A 68 33.76 -7.60 6.43
N GLU A 69 32.57 -7.77 5.87
CA GLU A 69 31.60 -6.72 5.69
C GLU A 69 30.68 -6.70 6.90
N ILE A 70 30.67 -5.59 7.63
CA ILE A 70 29.71 -5.35 8.70
C ILE A 70 28.54 -4.62 8.05
N VAL A 71 27.47 -5.35 7.75
CA VAL A 71 26.22 -4.75 7.31
C VAL A 71 25.39 -4.52 8.57
N PRO A 72 25.04 -3.28 8.93
CA PRO A 72 24.04 -3.09 9.98
C PRO A 72 22.78 -3.86 9.54
N VAL A 73 22.37 -4.87 10.32
CA VAL A 73 21.00 -5.37 10.18
C VAL A 73 20.14 -4.16 10.44
N ARG A 74 19.10 -3.92 9.64
CA ARG A 74 18.18 -2.80 9.84
C ARG A 74 17.62 -2.86 11.25
N THR A 75 18.33 -2.26 12.18
CA THR A 75 17.82 -1.94 13.49
C THR A 75 16.87 -0.85 13.16
N SER A 76 15.58 -1.11 13.38
CA SER A 76 14.55 -0.08 13.35
C SER A 76 15.19 1.20 13.86
N GLY A 77 15.32 2.20 12.99
CA GLY A 77 15.60 3.56 13.45
C GLY A 77 14.68 3.82 14.64
N MET A 78 15.13 4.60 15.62
CA MET A 78 14.33 4.79 16.81
C MET A 78 13.02 5.47 16.41
N HIS A 79 11.92 4.72 16.44
CA HIS A 79 10.59 5.28 16.37
C HIS A 79 10.22 5.73 17.77
N LEU A 80 9.99 7.03 17.92
CA LEU A 80 9.73 7.66 19.20
C LEU A 80 8.30 8.20 19.24
N ASN A 81 7.62 7.94 20.35
CA ASN A 81 6.44 8.71 20.74
C ASN A 81 6.89 9.99 21.45
N VAL A 82 6.84 11.13 20.75
CA VAL A 82 7.26 12.43 21.30
C VAL A 82 6.12 13.20 21.96
N THR A 83 4.93 12.60 22.11
CA THR A 83 3.74 13.24 22.70
C THR A 83 4.00 13.84 24.07
N GLN A 84 4.73 13.13 24.95
CA GLN A 84 5.05 13.63 26.29
C GLN A 84 5.89 14.91 26.24
N MET A 85 6.87 14.98 25.34
CA MET A 85 7.70 16.18 25.16
C MET A 85 6.84 17.35 24.67
N MET A 86 6.01 17.09 23.66
CA MET A 86 5.14 18.10 23.04
C MET A 86 4.07 18.65 24.00
N ASN A 87 3.51 17.80 24.87
CA ASN A 87 2.57 18.21 25.91
C ASN A 87 3.22 19.19 26.91
N ASN A 88 4.51 19.05 27.20
CA ASN A 88 5.23 19.87 28.18
C ASN A 88 5.75 21.19 27.60
N THR A 89 6.02 21.25 26.29
CA THR A 89 6.59 22.43 25.61
C THR A 89 5.55 23.34 24.97
N MET A 90 4.25 23.01 25.06
CA MET A 90 3.19 23.62 24.24
C MET A 90 3.45 23.45 22.73
N GLY A 91 4.08 22.36 22.33
CA GLY A 91 4.45 22.08 20.94
C GLY A 91 3.25 21.77 20.03
N ILE A 92 2.03 21.72 20.55
CA ILE A 92 0.83 21.39 19.77
C ILE A 92 -0.17 22.52 19.91
N SER A 93 -0.65 23.04 18.78
CA SER A 93 -1.77 23.99 18.74
C SER A 93 -2.81 23.56 17.71
N LEU A 94 -4.06 23.95 17.95
CA LEU A 94 -5.19 23.66 17.08
C LEU A 94 -5.93 24.96 16.78
N ALA A 95 -6.26 25.16 15.51
CA ALA A 95 -7.15 26.21 15.05
C ALA A 95 -8.32 25.55 14.31
N GLY A 96 -9.54 25.74 14.80
CA GLY A 96 -10.72 25.32 14.06
C GLY A 96 -10.85 26.12 12.76
N VAL A 97 -11.45 25.51 11.73
CA VAL A 97 -11.78 26.16 10.45
C VAL A 97 -13.31 26.18 10.30
N PRO A 98 -14.02 27.14 10.93
CA PRO A 98 -15.48 27.09 11.01
C PRO A 98 -16.18 27.16 9.66
N SER A 99 -15.56 27.81 8.67
CA SER A 99 -16.10 27.92 7.31
C SER A 99 -16.14 26.58 6.55
N GLU A 100 -15.37 25.60 6.99
CA GLU A 100 -15.32 24.26 6.39
C GLU A 100 -15.92 23.19 7.33
N SER A 101 -16.30 23.54 8.55
CA SER A 101 -16.83 22.58 9.53
C SER A 101 -18.36 22.54 9.49
N ASP A 102 -18.93 21.38 9.77
CA ASP A 102 -20.36 21.17 9.99
C ASP A 102 -20.60 20.32 11.26
N PRO A 103 -20.39 20.91 12.46
CA PRO A 103 -20.46 20.17 13.72
C PRO A 103 -21.81 19.47 13.99
N PRO A 104 -22.99 20.01 13.60
CA PRO A 104 -24.25 19.29 13.70
C PRO A 104 -24.27 17.92 13.02
N ASN A 105 -23.54 17.77 11.91
CA ASN A 105 -23.37 16.52 11.18
C ASN A 105 -22.07 15.77 11.55
N GLY A 106 -21.44 16.15 12.67
CA GLY A 106 -20.22 15.53 13.17
C GLY A 106 -18.98 15.79 12.32
N TYR A 107 -19.04 16.70 11.36
CA TYR A 107 -17.93 17.03 10.49
C TYR A 107 -17.16 18.23 11.04
N VAL A 108 -15.88 18.05 11.35
CA VAL A 108 -15.03 19.10 11.93
C VAL A 108 -13.74 19.22 11.15
N VAL A 109 -13.38 20.46 10.81
CA VAL A 109 -12.14 20.80 10.14
C VAL A 109 -11.26 21.63 11.06
N MET A 110 -10.01 21.21 11.23
CA MET A 110 -9.04 21.88 12.08
C MET A 110 -7.65 21.87 11.46
N ASP A 111 -6.92 22.96 11.66
CA ASP A 111 -5.51 23.06 11.36
C ASP A 111 -4.72 22.76 12.64
N ILE A 112 -3.96 21.67 12.61
CA ILE A 112 -3.10 21.23 13.72
C ILE A 112 -1.68 21.65 13.40
N THR A 113 -1.06 22.40 14.30
CA THR A 113 0.36 22.79 14.20
C THR A 113 1.17 22.02 15.22
N LEU A 114 2.23 21.38 14.73
CA LEU A 114 3.27 20.81 15.57
C LEU A 114 4.49 21.74 15.51
N THR A 115 5.06 22.06 16.67
CA THR A 115 6.30 22.82 16.81
C THR A 115 7.36 21.92 17.42
N HIS A 116 8.45 21.71 16.69
CA HIS A 116 9.53 20.83 17.11
C HIS A 116 10.09 21.28 18.48
N PRO A 117 10.20 20.39 19.47
CA PRO A 117 10.44 20.79 20.87
C PRO A 117 11.88 21.22 21.15
N LEU A 118 12.82 20.95 20.24
CA LEU A 118 14.24 21.22 20.36
C LEU A 118 14.74 22.05 19.18
N ALA A 119 15.64 23.02 19.41
CA ALA A 119 16.13 23.94 18.37
C ALA A 119 17.49 23.56 17.77
N LEU A 120 18.12 22.47 18.22
CA LEU A 120 19.44 22.06 17.72
C LEU A 120 19.30 21.09 16.54
N PRO A 121 19.98 21.32 15.40
CA PRO A 121 19.87 20.49 14.19
C PRO A 121 20.13 18.98 14.39
N GLN A 122 20.93 18.59 15.38
CA GLN A 122 21.16 17.16 15.71
C GLN A 122 19.89 16.41 16.19
N PHE A 123 18.82 17.14 16.53
CA PHE A 123 17.55 16.60 16.98
C PHE A 123 16.44 16.71 15.94
N THR A 124 16.77 17.10 14.70
CA THR A 124 15.85 17.06 13.57
C THR A 124 15.09 15.73 13.53
N GLY A 125 13.77 15.80 13.39
CA GLY A 125 12.92 14.62 13.22
C GLY A 125 12.70 14.29 11.74
N PHE A 126 12.46 13.02 11.46
CA PHE A 126 12.06 12.52 10.14
C PHE A 126 10.74 11.78 10.27
N ASP A 127 9.97 11.71 9.18
CA ASP A 127 8.70 10.97 9.13
C ASP A 127 7.75 11.28 10.30
N VAL A 128 7.61 12.56 10.62
CA VAL A 128 6.79 12.96 11.77
C VAL A 128 5.31 12.81 11.43
N MET A 129 4.60 12.03 12.25
CA MET A 129 3.19 11.71 12.08
C MET A 129 2.37 12.25 13.24
N GLY A 130 1.34 13.03 12.94
CA GLY A 130 0.26 13.33 13.89
C GLY A 130 -0.83 12.27 13.76
N ILE A 131 -0.79 11.28 14.65
CA ILE A 131 -1.65 10.09 14.62
C ILE A 131 -2.91 10.39 15.43
N MET A 132 -4.09 10.22 14.82
CA MET A 132 -5.38 10.37 15.50
C MET A 132 -5.82 9.00 16.01
N MET A 133 -5.83 8.83 17.33
CA MET A 133 -6.28 7.58 17.95
C MET A 133 -7.80 7.57 18.03
N VAL A 134 -8.43 6.52 17.52
CA VAL A 134 -9.90 6.44 17.39
C VAL A 134 -10.44 5.12 17.95
N PRO A 135 -11.73 5.08 18.35
CA PRO A 135 -12.44 3.82 18.49
C PRO A 135 -12.49 3.09 17.13
N GLY A 136 -12.53 1.77 17.16
CA GLY A 136 -12.67 0.94 15.98
C GLY A 136 -13.37 -0.38 16.27
N THR A 137 -14.17 -0.85 15.31
CA THR A 137 -14.82 -2.17 15.36
C THR A 137 -14.55 -3.04 14.13
N LEU A 138 -14.03 -2.47 13.04
CA LEU A 138 -13.72 -3.22 11.81
C LEU A 138 -12.47 -4.09 12.02
N ALA A 139 -12.67 -5.41 12.15
CA ALA A 139 -11.60 -6.35 12.42
C ALA A 139 -11.05 -7.00 11.14
N VAL A 140 -9.72 -6.99 10.99
CA VAL A 140 -8.97 -7.71 9.95
C VAL A 140 -7.90 -8.56 10.63
N GLY A 141 -8.26 -9.79 10.99
CA GLY A 141 -7.41 -10.64 11.81
C GLY A 141 -7.19 -10.00 13.19
N PRO A 142 -5.93 -9.78 13.63
CA PRO A 142 -5.64 -9.10 14.91
C PRO A 142 -5.73 -7.56 14.81
N LEU A 143 -5.89 -7.00 13.61
CA LEU A 143 -5.94 -5.57 13.39
C LEU A 143 -7.38 -5.06 13.54
N ILE A 144 -7.54 -3.91 14.18
CA ILE A 144 -8.82 -3.24 14.36
C ILE A 144 -8.68 -1.85 13.75
N PHE A 145 -9.61 -1.51 12.87
CA PHE A 145 -9.75 -0.23 12.18
C PHE A 145 -11.08 0.43 12.59
N SER A 146 -11.23 1.71 12.28
CA SER A 146 -12.53 2.36 12.31
C SER A 146 -13.33 2.03 11.05
N ASP A 147 -14.61 1.72 11.23
CA ASP A 147 -15.56 1.43 10.16
C ASP A 147 -16.19 2.70 9.54
N VAL A 148 -17.03 2.56 8.52
CA VAL A 148 -17.68 3.66 7.76
C VAL A 148 -18.52 4.57 8.67
N ASP A 149 -19.21 4.01 9.66
CA ASP A 149 -20.10 4.75 10.56
C ASP A 149 -19.41 5.27 11.83
N GLU A 150 -18.10 5.04 11.95
CA GLU A 150 -17.29 5.43 13.11
C GLU A 150 -16.50 6.73 12.87
N THR A 151 -15.73 7.15 13.87
CA THR A 151 -14.88 8.34 13.74
C THR A 151 -13.76 8.10 12.72
N ARG A 152 -13.69 8.95 11.68
CA ARG A 152 -12.74 8.83 10.57
C ARG A 152 -12.01 10.13 10.29
N LEU A 153 -10.75 10.02 9.87
CA LEU A 153 -9.98 11.11 9.28
C LEU A 153 -10.08 11.02 7.75
N LEU A 154 -10.95 11.83 7.15
CA LEU A 154 -11.32 11.74 5.74
C LEU A 154 -10.18 12.08 4.78
N ASN A 155 -9.16 12.79 5.25
CA ASN A 155 -7.99 13.19 4.48
C ASN A 155 -6.68 12.64 5.05
N ALA A 156 -6.71 11.43 5.64
CA ALA A 156 -5.52 10.77 6.16
C ALA A 156 -4.44 10.57 5.08
N ASP A 157 -3.19 10.91 5.40
CA ASP A 157 -2.05 10.68 4.51
C ASP A 157 -1.74 9.18 4.45
N GLY A 158 -1.84 8.49 5.59
CA GLY A 158 -1.78 7.04 5.72
C GLY A 158 -2.35 6.57 7.05
N TYR A 159 -2.14 5.29 7.34
CA TYR A 159 -2.52 4.64 8.59
C TYR A 159 -1.32 3.93 9.19
N THR A 160 -1.24 3.92 10.52
CA THR A 160 -0.14 3.27 11.24
C THR A 160 -0.65 2.51 12.45
N ARG A 161 0.01 1.40 12.75
CA ARG A 161 -0.21 0.66 13.99
C ARG A 161 0.48 1.33 15.18
N TRP A 162 1.48 2.18 14.91
CA TRP A 162 2.30 2.78 15.96
C TRP A 162 1.49 3.58 16.97
N TRP A 163 1.89 3.36 18.23
CA TRP A 163 1.47 3.99 19.46
C TRP A 163 -0.01 3.85 19.81
N ASN A 164 -0.74 2.91 19.21
CA ASN A 164 -2.10 2.66 19.65
C ASN A 164 -2.13 2.20 21.13
N PRO A 165 -3.13 2.62 21.90
CA PRO A 165 -3.17 2.36 23.34
C PRO A 165 -3.43 0.91 23.73
N THR A 166 -3.95 0.09 22.81
CA THR A 166 -4.26 -1.33 23.07
C THR A 166 -2.99 -2.15 23.12
N GLU A 167 -2.04 -1.86 22.25
CA GLU A 167 -0.81 -2.62 22.11
C GLU A 167 0.36 -1.98 22.86
N PHE A 168 0.44 -0.64 22.84
CA PHE A 168 1.55 0.12 23.44
C PHE A 168 1.20 0.64 24.83
N THR A 169 0.98 -0.26 25.78
CA THR A 169 0.32 0.07 27.07
C THR A 169 1.21 0.77 28.11
N THR A 170 2.53 0.88 27.87
CA THR A 170 3.47 1.51 28.81
C THR A 170 3.73 2.97 28.41
N PRO A 171 3.28 3.99 29.18
CA PRO A 171 3.50 5.38 28.82
C PRO A 171 4.99 5.75 28.77
N GLY A 172 5.33 6.69 27.88
CA GLY A 172 6.70 7.18 27.67
C GLY A 172 7.06 7.27 26.19
N LEU A 173 8.37 7.24 25.90
CA LEU A 173 8.91 7.35 24.54
C LEU A 173 8.61 6.14 23.65
N PHE A 174 8.39 4.96 24.24
CA PHE A 174 8.18 3.69 23.54
C PHE A 174 6.79 3.10 23.76
N GLY A 175 5.84 3.91 24.22
CA GLY A 175 4.45 3.49 24.24
C GLY A 175 3.47 4.64 24.26
N TYR A 176 2.18 4.35 24.37
CA TYR A 176 1.15 5.36 24.27
C TYR A 176 1.13 6.25 25.51
N THR A 177 1.28 7.56 25.27
CA THR A 177 1.07 8.60 26.27
C THR A 177 -0.13 9.41 25.85
N GLN A 178 -1.18 9.44 26.68
CA GLN A 178 -2.37 10.23 26.38
C GLN A 178 -2.02 11.71 26.20
N GLY A 179 -2.43 12.27 25.07
CA GLY A 179 -2.27 13.67 24.76
C GLY A 179 -3.05 14.59 25.69
N ILE A 180 -2.52 15.79 26.00
CA ILE A 180 -3.16 16.75 26.92
C ILE A 180 -4.49 17.29 26.39
N LEU A 181 -4.69 17.25 25.07
CA LEU A 181 -5.92 17.69 24.40
C LEU A 181 -6.93 16.55 24.21
N ALA A 182 -6.55 15.31 24.52
CA ALA A 182 -7.40 14.14 24.41
C ALA A 182 -8.23 13.95 25.69
N THR A 183 -9.55 14.04 25.58
CA THR A 183 -10.47 13.82 26.72
C THR A 183 -11.01 12.40 26.79
N THR A 184 -10.85 11.61 25.72
CA THR A 184 -11.34 10.24 25.63
C THR A 184 -10.48 9.29 26.47
N PRO A 185 -11.08 8.48 27.37
CA PRO A 185 -10.35 7.47 28.12
C PRO A 185 -9.67 6.46 27.20
N GLN A 186 -8.44 6.07 27.55
CA GLN A 186 -7.64 5.11 26.77
C GLN A 186 -8.40 3.83 26.39
N ALA A 187 -9.21 3.30 27.32
CA ALA A 187 -9.97 2.07 27.11
C ALA A 187 -11.05 2.15 26.02
N GLN A 188 -11.40 3.34 25.54
CA GLN A 188 -12.37 3.55 24.45
C GLN A 188 -11.71 3.69 23.08
N LEU A 189 -10.37 3.80 23.04
CA LEU A 189 -9.60 3.95 21.80
C LEU A 189 -9.16 2.58 21.30
N THR A 190 -10.12 1.79 20.83
CA THR A 190 -9.95 0.35 20.56
C THR A 190 -9.23 0.05 19.24
N SER A 191 -9.13 1.01 18.32
CA SER A 191 -8.44 0.80 17.04
C SER A 191 -6.95 0.54 17.24
N THR A 192 -6.43 -0.53 16.64
CA THR A 192 -5.00 -0.83 16.65
C THR A 192 -4.27 -0.21 15.47
N VAL A 193 -4.97 0.14 14.39
CA VAL A 193 -4.42 0.83 13.22
C VAL A 193 -5.14 2.15 13.00
N ASN A 194 -4.42 3.25 13.18
CA ASN A 194 -4.98 4.59 13.31
C ASN A 194 -4.54 5.52 12.16
N PRO A 195 -5.42 6.41 11.69
CA PRO A 195 -5.08 7.36 10.63
C PRO A 195 -4.09 8.42 11.12
N TYR A 196 -3.27 8.95 10.22
CA TYR A 196 -2.35 10.06 10.52
C TYR A 196 -2.32 11.13 9.41
N LYS A 197 -1.84 12.32 9.79
CA LYS A 197 -1.29 13.31 8.85
C LYS A 197 0.22 13.38 9.01
N TYR A 198 0.89 13.52 7.88
CA TYR A 198 2.34 13.60 7.80
C TYR A 198 2.78 15.07 7.93
N PHE A 199 3.81 15.34 8.71
CA PHE A 199 4.37 16.67 8.99
C PHE A 199 5.80 16.72 8.49
N ALA A 200 6.04 17.57 7.50
CA ALA A 200 7.36 17.84 6.94
C ALA A 200 7.44 19.31 6.51
N ASP A 201 8.65 19.83 6.39
CA ASP A 201 8.91 21.24 6.07
C ASP A 201 8.43 21.62 4.65
N SER A 202 8.28 20.64 3.76
CA SER A 202 7.69 20.80 2.42
C SER A 202 6.15 20.82 2.40
N LEU A 203 5.48 20.65 3.55
CA LEU A 203 4.03 20.51 3.63
C LEU A 203 3.35 21.68 4.37
N ASP A 204 2.55 22.43 3.62
CA ASP A 204 1.58 23.39 4.17
C ASP A 204 0.26 22.68 4.59
N PRO A 205 -0.73 23.38 5.20
CA PRO A 205 -1.97 22.75 5.67
C PRO A 205 -2.73 21.92 4.62
N LEU A 206 -2.67 22.33 3.35
CA LEU A 206 -3.42 21.74 2.24
C LEU A 206 -2.55 20.97 1.24
N THR A 207 -1.23 21.04 1.34
CA THR A 207 -0.32 20.42 0.38
C THR A 207 -0.44 18.90 0.43
N SER A 208 -0.44 18.26 -0.74
CA SER A 208 -0.55 16.79 -0.83
C SER A 208 0.81 16.12 -0.62
N MET A 209 0.82 14.81 -0.38
CA MET A 209 2.06 14.04 -0.22
C MET A 209 2.97 14.04 -1.46
N ASN A 210 2.49 14.52 -2.62
CA ASN A 210 3.33 14.69 -3.81
C ASN A 210 4.50 15.66 -3.63
N ALA A 211 4.40 16.62 -2.70
CA ALA A 211 5.51 17.51 -2.37
C ALA A 211 6.61 16.80 -1.56
N VAL A 212 6.32 15.63 -0.97
CA VAL A 212 7.30 14.84 -0.22
C VAL A 212 7.97 13.81 -1.14
N TYR A 213 7.20 13.02 -1.88
CA TYR A 213 7.78 11.93 -2.67
C TYR A 213 8.41 12.35 -4.01
N ASN A 214 8.16 13.58 -4.49
CA ASN A 214 8.84 14.12 -5.66
C ASN A 214 10.10 14.93 -5.30
N GLU A 215 10.32 15.17 -4.00
CA GLU A 215 11.46 15.95 -3.54
C GLU A 215 12.72 15.07 -3.58
N PRO A 216 13.85 15.52 -4.16
CA PRO A 216 15.10 14.79 -4.11
C PRO A 216 15.52 14.47 -2.67
N LEU A 217 16.11 13.29 -2.47
CA LEU A 217 16.51 12.82 -1.13
C LEU A 217 17.50 13.77 -0.43
N ASN A 218 18.30 14.49 -1.21
CA ASN A 218 19.33 15.41 -0.74
C ASN A 218 18.90 16.89 -0.73
N SER A 219 17.60 17.15 -0.91
CA SER A 219 17.07 18.51 -0.79
C SER A 219 16.94 18.92 0.67
N ASP A 220 17.05 20.22 0.96
CA ASP A 220 16.86 20.81 2.29
C ASP A 220 15.47 20.57 2.89
N THR A 221 14.51 20.04 2.12
CA THR A 221 13.16 19.63 2.57
C THR A 221 12.83 18.18 2.20
N GLY A 222 13.79 17.43 1.67
CA GLY A 222 13.65 16.04 1.26
C GLY A 222 13.47 15.09 2.45
N ARG A 223 13.20 13.82 2.16
CA ARG A 223 13.13 12.73 3.16
C ARG A 223 12.14 12.98 4.31
N GLY A 224 11.08 13.77 4.08
CA GLY A 224 10.09 14.05 5.12
C GLY A 224 10.67 14.76 6.35
N LEU A 225 11.61 15.68 6.10
CA LEU A 225 12.30 16.45 7.13
C LEU A 225 11.33 17.27 7.99
N PHE A 226 11.51 17.24 9.31
CA PHE A 226 10.95 18.22 10.24
C PHE A 226 12.09 18.88 11.00
N SER A 227 12.48 20.07 10.54
CA SER A 227 13.60 20.84 11.07
C SER A 227 13.46 21.16 12.56
N ALA A 228 14.59 21.13 13.26
CA ALA A 228 14.68 21.50 14.66
C ALA A 228 14.18 22.94 14.92
N GLY A 229 13.19 23.08 15.78
CA GLY A 229 12.55 24.35 16.14
C GLY A 229 11.51 24.85 15.14
N ALA A 230 11.28 24.16 14.02
CA ALA A 230 10.27 24.55 13.04
C ALA A 230 8.85 24.31 13.57
N SER A 231 7.87 24.90 12.89
CA SER A 231 6.44 24.68 13.12
C SER A 231 5.76 24.32 11.81
N ASN A 232 5.20 23.12 11.73
CA ASN A 232 4.52 22.61 10.55
C ASN A 232 3.03 22.43 10.84
N THR A 233 2.17 22.88 9.94
CA THR A 233 0.71 22.87 10.11
C THR A 233 0.05 21.97 9.07
N ARG A 234 -0.88 21.12 9.50
CA ARG A 234 -1.63 20.21 8.63
C ARG A 234 -3.13 20.32 8.90
N ARG A 235 -3.94 20.27 7.84
CA ARG A 235 -5.40 20.25 7.95
C ARG A 235 -5.92 18.85 8.19
N TYR A 236 -6.78 18.71 9.18
CA TYR A 236 -7.52 17.49 9.50
C TYR A 236 -8.99 17.70 9.17
N ARG A 237 -9.58 16.77 8.40
CA ARG A 237 -11.01 16.70 8.10
C ARG A 237 -11.58 15.47 8.79
N ILE A 238 -12.25 15.68 9.91
CA ILE A 238 -12.67 14.60 10.81
C ILE A 238 -14.19 14.44 10.67
N GLN A 239 -14.63 13.22 10.40
CA GLN A 239 -16.03 12.82 10.54
C GLN A 239 -16.15 12.04 11.85
N PHE A 240 -16.89 12.57 12.82
CA PHE A 240 -17.18 11.86 14.07
C PHE A 240 -18.34 10.87 13.88
N GLU A 241 -18.33 9.80 14.69
CA GLU A 241 -19.45 8.86 14.84
C GLU A 241 -20.76 9.62 15.13
N MET A 242 -21.84 9.25 14.45
CA MET A 242 -23.11 10.02 14.47
C MET A 242 -24.24 9.38 15.28
N ASN A 243 -24.04 8.20 15.86
CA ASN A 243 -25.09 7.49 16.62
C ASN A 243 -24.83 7.56 18.13
N PRO A 244 -25.75 8.12 18.97
CA PRO A 244 -27.04 8.74 18.67
C PRO A 244 -26.94 10.25 18.32
N GLY A 245 -25.74 10.75 18.13
CA GLY A 245 -25.40 12.10 17.66
C GLY A 245 -23.88 12.21 17.52
N PRO A 246 -23.32 13.35 17.12
CA PRO A 246 -21.87 13.54 17.01
C PRO A 246 -21.13 13.16 18.29
N GLN A 247 -20.26 12.14 18.22
CA GLN A 247 -19.46 11.69 19.35
C GLN A 247 -18.00 12.10 19.18
N VAL A 248 -17.58 13.13 19.91
CA VAL A 248 -16.19 13.60 19.92
C VAL A 248 -15.35 12.65 20.77
N LYS A 249 -14.93 11.53 20.18
CA LYS A 249 -14.02 10.54 20.78
C LYS A 249 -12.73 10.47 19.99
N PHE A 250 -11.65 10.94 20.58
CA PHE A 250 -10.33 10.79 19.99
C PHE A 250 -9.23 10.89 21.05
N GLY A 251 -8.12 10.21 20.77
CA GLY A 251 -6.82 10.49 21.33
C GLY A 251 -5.86 10.95 20.23
N TYR A 252 -4.62 11.18 20.58
CA TYR A 252 -3.58 11.41 19.59
C TYR A 252 -2.22 10.96 20.10
N ALA A 253 -1.32 10.69 19.16
CA ALA A 253 0.10 10.58 19.42
C ALA A 253 0.88 11.34 18.33
N VAL A 254 2.10 11.74 18.66
CA VAL A 254 3.08 12.25 17.69
C VAL A 254 4.20 11.23 17.59
N GLY A 255 4.26 10.54 16.46
CA GLY A 255 5.35 9.62 16.12
C GLY A 255 6.43 10.35 15.32
N ALA A 256 7.69 10.02 15.54
CA ALA A 256 8.80 10.49 14.74
C ALA A 256 9.85 9.39 14.58
N SER A 257 10.50 9.35 13.42
CA SER A 257 11.70 8.56 13.17
C SER A 257 12.94 9.41 13.46
N TRP A 258 13.97 8.77 14.02
CA TRP A 258 15.21 9.45 14.32
C TRP A 258 16.40 8.49 14.35
N ALA A 259 17.53 8.96 13.83
CA ALA A 259 18.84 8.37 14.04
C ALA A 259 19.87 9.49 14.28
N PRO A 260 20.97 9.22 15.00
CA PRO A 260 22.02 10.20 15.18
C PRO A 260 22.66 10.57 13.84
N ALA A 261 22.94 11.86 13.63
CA ALA A 261 23.70 12.32 12.47
C ALA A 261 25.10 11.67 12.40
N ASN A 262 25.53 11.38 11.18
CA ASN A 262 26.87 10.88 10.83
C ASN A 262 27.95 11.93 11.15
N ILE A 263 27.63 13.21 10.92
CA ILE A 263 28.48 14.36 11.27
C ILE A 263 27.92 15.07 12.50
N LYS A 264 28.80 15.43 13.46
CA LYS A 264 28.41 16.00 14.76
C LYS A 264 29.18 17.30 15.05
N PRO A 265 28.50 18.47 15.15
CA PRO A 265 27.08 18.69 14.79
C PRO A 265 26.84 18.55 13.27
N PRO A 266 25.61 18.25 12.83
CA PRO A 266 25.30 18.25 11.41
C PRO A 266 25.37 19.69 10.85
N ALA A 267 25.96 19.83 9.69
CA ALA A 267 26.09 21.06 8.90
C ALA A 267 25.11 21.09 7.71
N GLU A 268 24.82 19.93 7.10
CA GLU A 268 23.93 19.78 5.94
C GLU A 268 22.82 18.78 6.30
N VAL A 269 21.57 19.24 6.33
CA VAL A 269 20.40 18.42 6.70
C VAL A 269 19.49 18.38 5.48
N PRO A 270 19.11 17.20 4.96
CA PRO A 270 19.14 15.88 5.61
C PRO A 270 20.41 15.04 5.37
N ASP A 271 21.37 15.50 4.57
CA ASP A 271 22.51 14.69 4.07
C ASP A 271 23.44 14.14 5.17
N ASP A 272 23.60 14.86 6.27
CA ASP A 272 24.41 14.39 7.41
C ASP A 272 23.71 13.32 8.24
N PHE A 273 22.44 12.98 7.94
CA PHE A 273 21.70 11.91 8.60
C PHE A 273 21.67 10.64 7.75
N PRO A 274 21.89 9.46 8.35
CA PRO A 274 21.81 8.19 7.64
C PRO A 274 20.37 7.91 7.16
N ILE A 275 20.16 7.06 6.15
CA ILE A 275 18.82 6.79 5.59
C ILE A 275 17.89 6.15 6.63
N GLU A 276 18.46 5.45 7.61
CA GLU A 276 17.79 4.84 8.76
C GLU A 276 17.24 5.86 9.77
N ALA A 277 17.53 7.16 9.58
CA ALA A 277 16.81 8.21 10.29
C ALA A 277 15.33 8.27 9.87
N ASN A 278 15.00 7.77 8.67
CA ASN A 278 13.64 7.62 8.18
C ASN A 278 12.98 6.32 8.67
N GLN A 279 11.66 6.25 8.56
CA GLN A 279 10.91 5.03 8.83
C GLN A 279 11.32 3.89 7.87
N PRO A 280 11.42 2.64 8.35
CA PRO A 280 11.86 1.49 7.56
C PRO A 280 10.75 0.86 6.69
N GLU A 281 9.49 1.23 6.88
CA GLU A 281 8.37 0.87 6.01
C GLU A 281 8.08 1.93 4.95
N ALA A 282 7.27 1.55 3.95
CA ALA A 282 6.80 2.47 2.93
C ALA A 282 6.13 3.71 3.56
N PHE A 283 6.69 4.89 3.32
CA PHE A 283 6.21 6.13 3.94
C PHE A 283 4.91 6.65 3.34
N TYR A 284 4.57 6.21 2.12
CA TYR A 284 3.34 6.60 1.45
C TYR A 284 2.83 5.52 0.50
N ILE A 285 1.51 5.35 0.50
CA ILE A 285 0.78 4.46 -0.40
C ILE A 285 -0.31 5.29 -1.07
N ALA A 286 -0.20 5.47 -2.39
CA ALA A 286 -1.29 6.00 -3.20
C ALA A 286 -2.08 4.83 -3.80
N SER A 287 -3.36 4.74 -3.44
CA SER A 287 -4.29 3.71 -3.92
C SER A 287 -5.34 4.32 -4.84
N SER A 288 -5.68 3.62 -5.91
CA SER A 288 -6.75 4.00 -6.82
C SER A 288 -7.47 2.78 -7.38
N ALA A 289 -8.80 2.81 -7.42
CA ALA A 289 -9.58 1.88 -8.24
C ALA A 289 -9.41 2.27 -9.71
N LYS A 290 -8.90 1.33 -10.51
CA LYS A 290 -8.82 1.47 -11.98
C LYS A 290 -10.12 1.11 -12.65
N VAL A 291 -10.78 0.11 -12.08
CA VAL A 291 -12.11 -0.36 -12.50
C VAL A 291 -12.90 -0.64 -11.23
N ASN A 292 -14.14 -0.16 -11.18
CA ASN A 292 -15.11 -0.50 -10.16
C ASN A 292 -16.50 -0.57 -10.78
N THR A 293 -17.00 -1.78 -10.99
CA THR A 293 -18.40 -2.06 -11.39
C THR A 293 -19.13 -2.86 -10.31
N LEU A 294 -18.69 -2.74 -9.04
CA LEU A 294 -19.35 -3.43 -7.93
C LEU A 294 -20.80 -2.99 -7.80
N TYR A 295 -21.68 -3.97 -7.66
CA TYR A 295 -23.09 -3.74 -7.42
C TYR A 295 -23.66 -4.73 -6.42
N TYR A 296 -24.75 -4.31 -5.78
CA TYR A 296 -25.63 -5.15 -4.99
C TYR A 296 -27.06 -4.66 -5.19
N ASP A 297 -27.85 -5.43 -5.93
CA ASP A 297 -29.27 -5.18 -6.14
C ASP A 297 -30.02 -5.61 -4.88
N SER A 298 -30.54 -4.63 -4.14
CA SER A 298 -31.23 -4.87 -2.88
C SER A 298 -32.60 -5.53 -3.04
N GLU A 299 -33.19 -5.50 -4.24
CA GLU A 299 -34.48 -6.14 -4.54
C GLU A 299 -34.31 -7.64 -4.77
N SER A 300 -33.30 -8.04 -5.56
CA SER A 300 -33.02 -9.45 -5.85
C SER A 300 -32.10 -10.12 -4.82
N GLY A 301 -31.34 -9.33 -4.05
CA GLY A 301 -30.34 -9.82 -3.10
C GLY A 301 -29.10 -10.39 -3.79
N THR A 302 -28.82 -9.95 -5.02
CA THR A 302 -27.67 -10.39 -5.82
C THR A 302 -26.62 -9.31 -5.90
N GLY A 303 -25.34 -9.69 -5.83
CA GLY A 303 -24.22 -8.77 -5.96
C GLY A 303 -23.13 -9.36 -6.83
N GLY A 304 -22.28 -8.50 -7.36
CA GLY A 304 -21.22 -8.87 -8.29
C GLY A 304 -20.39 -7.66 -8.72
N GLY A 305 -19.66 -7.81 -9.83
CA GLY A 305 -18.91 -6.75 -10.48
C GLY A 305 -17.39 -6.97 -10.50
N VAL A 306 -16.71 -6.08 -11.22
CA VAL A 306 -15.26 -6.07 -11.39
C VAL A 306 -14.65 -5.02 -10.49
N LEU A 307 -13.59 -5.40 -9.78
CA LEU A 307 -12.79 -4.46 -8.99
C LEU A 307 -11.32 -4.68 -9.27
N ARG A 308 -10.68 -3.67 -9.88
CA ARG A 308 -9.23 -3.68 -10.13
C ARG A 308 -8.58 -2.47 -9.48
N MET A 309 -7.53 -2.73 -8.72
CA MET A 309 -6.84 -1.75 -7.92
C MET A 309 -5.41 -1.55 -8.41
N GLN A 310 -4.92 -0.30 -8.34
CA GLN A 310 -3.50 0.03 -8.47
C GLN A 310 -3.00 0.66 -7.17
N PHE A 311 -1.80 0.27 -6.77
CA PHE A 311 -1.08 0.80 -5.61
C PHE A 311 0.29 1.32 -6.03
N ASN A 312 0.54 2.58 -5.73
CA ASN A 312 1.84 3.23 -5.88
C ASN A 312 2.49 3.28 -4.50
N VAL A 313 3.53 2.48 -4.30
CA VAL A 313 4.25 2.33 -3.03
C VAL A 313 5.53 3.15 -3.08
N HIS A 314 5.72 4.00 -2.08
CA HIS A 314 6.89 4.85 -1.93
C HIS A 314 7.66 4.48 -0.67
N ASP A 315 8.96 4.24 -0.80
CA ASP A 315 9.84 3.74 0.26
C ASP A 315 11.18 4.48 0.23
N TRP A 316 11.64 5.00 1.36
CA TRP A 316 12.84 5.84 1.41
C TRP A 316 14.11 5.06 1.12
N GLN A 317 14.22 3.86 1.70
CA GLN A 317 15.37 2.98 1.52
C GLN A 317 15.42 2.51 0.07
N GLY A 318 14.25 2.21 -0.51
CA GLY A 318 14.08 1.79 -1.89
C GLY A 318 14.43 2.88 -2.89
N MET A 319 14.04 4.13 -2.61
CA MET A 319 14.46 5.29 -3.40
C MET A 319 15.98 5.47 -3.34
N ASN A 320 16.58 5.35 -2.15
CA ASN A 320 18.02 5.50 -1.95
C ASN A 320 18.83 4.39 -2.64
N SER A 321 18.33 3.14 -2.61
CA SER A 321 18.96 1.99 -3.27
C SER A 321 18.63 1.87 -4.77
N GLY A 322 17.61 2.60 -5.24
CA GLY A 322 17.05 2.44 -6.59
C GLY A 322 16.24 1.16 -6.78
N ASN A 323 15.81 0.50 -5.70
CA ASN A 323 15.09 -0.77 -5.73
C ASN A 323 13.91 -0.83 -4.74
N ILE A 324 12.88 -0.02 -4.98
CA ILE A 324 11.69 0.05 -4.11
C ILE A 324 10.97 -1.29 -3.97
N ALA A 325 10.82 -2.04 -5.05
CA ALA A 325 10.17 -3.35 -5.00
C ALA A 325 10.93 -4.36 -4.13
N GLY A 326 12.26 -4.23 -4.02
CA GLY A 326 13.09 -5.05 -3.14
C GLY A 326 12.87 -4.77 -1.65
N GLU A 327 12.32 -3.61 -1.32
CA GLU A 327 12.02 -3.20 0.06
C GLU A 327 10.63 -3.66 0.54
N VAL A 328 9.80 -4.13 -0.38
CA VAL A 328 8.42 -4.51 -0.12
C VAL A 328 8.29 -6.03 -0.07
N GLU A 329 7.96 -6.56 1.11
CA GLU A 329 7.68 -8.00 1.28
C GLU A 329 6.39 -8.39 0.57
N ILE A 330 5.35 -7.58 0.78
CA ILE A 330 3.99 -7.91 0.36
C ILE A 330 3.14 -6.65 0.27
N VAL A 331 2.33 -6.58 -0.77
CA VAL A 331 1.19 -5.66 -0.85
C VAL A 331 -0.08 -6.50 -0.78
N ARG A 332 -0.85 -6.34 0.29
CA ARG A 332 -2.04 -7.16 0.56
C ARG A 332 -3.27 -6.31 0.80
N VAL A 333 -4.35 -6.65 0.13
CA VAL A 333 -5.64 -5.94 0.16
C VAL A 333 -6.63 -6.72 1.00
N PHE A 334 -7.41 -6.03 1.83
CA PHE A 334 -8.47 -6.58 2.67
C PHE A 334 -9.74 -5.73 2.51
N SER A 335 -10.91 -6.36 2.54
CA SER A 335 -12.18 -5.67 2.67
C SER A 335 -13.19 -6.67 3.23
N PRO A 336 -13.35 -6.75 4.56
CA PRO A 336 -14.17 -7.78 5.20
C PRO A 336 -15.60 -7.90 4.66
N ASP A 337 -16.19 -6.80 4.21
CA ASP A 337 -17.55 -6.80 3.65
C ASP A 337 -17.60 -7.33 2.21
N LEU A 338 -16.50 -7.22 1.46
CA LEU A 338 -16.43 -7.69 0.08
C LEU A 338 -15.82 -9.08 -0.04
N PHE A 339 -14.85 -9.44 0.81
CA PHE A 339 -14.17 -10.73 0.76
C PHE A 339 -13.50 -11.11 2.08
N ALA A 340 -13.59 -12.40 2.45
CA ALA A 340 -13.16 -12.88 3.76
C ALA A 340 -11.63 -12.97 3.93
N SER A 341 -10.87 -13.13 2.84
CA SER A 341 -9.42 -13.37 2.88
C SER A 341 -8.66 -12.30 2.10
N GLY A 342 -7.58 -11.78 2.67
CA GLY A 342 -6.80 -10.76 1.97
C GLY A 342 -6.16 -11.28 0.69
N VAL A 343 -6.21 -10.49 -0.38
CA VAL A 343 -5.65 -10.78 -1.71
C VAL A 343 -4.31 -10.08 -1.89
N ASN A 344 -3.32 -10.76 -2.45
CA ASN A 344 -2.01 -10.17 -2.71
C ASN A 344 -2.04 -9.41 -4.04
N ALA A 345 -1.49 -8.20 -4.07
CA ALA A 345 -1.25 -7.47 -5.30
C ALA A 345 0.04 -7.97 -5.95
N SER A 346 0.08 -7.93 -7.28
CA SER A 346 1.22 -8.30 -8.11
C SER A 346 2.03 -7.06 -8.48
N PHE A 347 3.35 -7.16 -8.39
CA PHE A 347 4.25 -6.13 -8.91
C PHE A 347 4.08 -5.99 -10.42
N GLN A 348 4.07 -4.75 -10.92
CA GLN A 348 4.00 -4.43 -12.34
C GLN A 348 5.31 -3.82 -12.83
N GLU A 349 5.65 -2.65 -12.29
CA GLU A 349 6.82 -1.87 -12.69
C GLU A 349 7.29 -0.97 -11.54
N GLN A 350 8.48 -0.41 -11.66
CA GLN A 350 8.95 0.64 -10.75
C GLN A 350 9.74 1.72 -11.49
N ASN A 351 9.80 2.89 -10.88
CA ASN A 351 10.73 3.96 -11.25
C ASN A 351 11.48 4.43 -10.00
N MET A 352 12.29 5.49 -10.13
CA MET A 352 13.10 5.99 -9.02
C MET A 352 12.29 6.53 -7.82
N PHE A 353 10.97 6.75 -7.98
CA PHE A 353 10.11 7.33 -6.96
C PHE A 353 9.06 6.37 -6.39
N ARG A 354 8.71 5.29 -7.10
CA ARG A 354 7.68 4.33 -6.65
C ARG A 354 7.80 2.96 -7.30
N ALA A 355 7.27 1.96 -6.62
CA ALA A 355 6.88 0.67 -7.20
C ALA A 355 5.36 0.63 -7.39
N ILE A 356 4.92 0.07 -8.52
CA ILE A 356 3.51 -0.05 -8.91
C ILE A 356 3.09 -1.50 -8.76
N TYR A 357 2.01 -1.72 -8.01
CA TYR A 357 1.37 -3.01 -7.83
C TYR A 357 -0.08 -2.94 -8.30
N THR A 358 -0.61 -4.05 -8.80
CA THR A 358 -2.02 -4.17 -9.17
C THR A 358 -2.65 -5.39 -8.53
N ALA A 359 -3.93 -5.29 -8.21
CA ALA A 359 -4.72 -6.42 -7.75
C ALA A 359 -6.01 -6.48 -8.56
N ASP A 360 -6.22 -7.60 -9.25
CA ASP A 360 -7.54 -7.97 -9.75
C ASP A 360 -8.29 -8.71 -8.65
N LEU A 361 -9.37 -8.11 -8.17
CA LEU A 361 -10.17 -8.61 -7.06
C LEU A 361 -11.49 -9.23 -7.56
N SER A 362 -11.72 -9.28 -8.87
CA SER A 362 -13.01 -9.67 -9.46
C SER A 362 -13.47 -11.07 -9.05
N SER A 363 -12.54 -12.00 -8.89
CA SER A 363 -12.86 -13.37 -8.44
C SER A 363 -13.01 -13.50 -6.91
N ALA A 364 -12.68 -12.45 -6.15
CA ALA A 364 -12.70 -12.47 -4.70
C ALA A 364 -13.89 -11.71 -4.13
N VAL A 365 -14.29 -10.60 -4.76
CA VAL A 365 -15.38 -9.73 -4.32
C VAL A 365 -16.73 -10.47 -4.36
N ASN A 366 -17.52 -10.26 -3.31
CA ASN A 366 -18.87 -10.77 -3.16
C ASN A 366 -19.69 -9.75 -2.35
N PRO A 367 -20.12 -8.64 -2.98
CA PRO A 367 -20.88 -7.60 -2.28
C PRO A 367 -22.19 -8.15 -1.70
N THR A 368 -22.46 -7.85 -0.42
CA THR A 368 -23.70 -8.29 0.26
C THR A 368 -24.63 -7.13 0.65
N SER A 369 -24.24 -5.91 0.33
CA SER A 369 -24.99 -4.68 0.57
C SER A 369 -24.49 -3.58 -0.37
N SER A 370 -25.37 -2.66 -0.74
CA SER A 370 -24.99 -1.42 -1.42
C SER A 370 -24.44 -0.39 -0.42
N GLY A 371 -23.73 0.61 -0.93
CA GLY A 371 -23.09 1.65 -0.13
C GLY A 371 -21.55 1.57 -0.17
N ASP A 372 -20.91 2.34 0.71
CA ASP A 372 -19.46 2.36 0.79
C ASP A 372 -18.96 1.17 1.62
N SER A 373 -17.98 0.43 1.09
CA SER A 373 -17.21 -0.56 1.86
C SER A 373 -15.78 -0.09 2.06
N VAL A 374 -15.20 -0.42 3.22
CA VAL A 374 -13.81 -0.09 3.51
C VAL A 374 -12.88 -1.10 2.85
N MET A 375 -11.97 -0.59 2.03
CA MET A 375 -10.82 -1.33 1.54
C MET A 375 -9.57 -0.91 2.29
N ILE A 376 -8.80 -1.88 2.75
CA ILE A 376 -7.56 -1.73 3.51
C ILE A 376 -6.42 -2.32 2.69
N VAL A 377 -5.35 -1.56 2.51
CA VAL A 377 -4.11 -1.98 1.88
C VAL A 377 -3.04 -2.02 2.95
N ARG A 378 -2.34 -3.15 3.07
CA ARG A 378 -1.15 -3.33 3.90
C ARG A 378 0.06 -3.49 2.99
N VAL A 379 1.11 -2.72 3.25
CA VAL A 379 2.43 -2.89 2.64
C VAL A 379 3.38 -3.34 3.74
N GLY A 380 3.80 -4.60 3.70
CA GLY A 380 4.80 -5.15 4.60
C GLY A 380 6.21 -4.84 4.12
N ALA A 381 7.08 -4.42 5.03
CA ALA A 381 8.47 -4.15 4.72
C ALA A 381 9.32 -5.42 4.79
N GLN A 382 10.18 -5.64 3.78
CA GLN A 382 10.94 -6.87 3.59
C GLN A 382 11.91 -7.15 4.74
N ASP A 383 12.76 -6.17 5.05
CA ASP A 383 13.81 -6.31 6.07
C ASP A 383 13.60 -5.36 7.26
N ALA A 384 12.40 -4.81 7.44
CA ALA A 384 12.12 -4.05 8.65
C ALA A 384 12.09 -4.98 9.87
N GLY A 385 12.47 -4.44 11.03
CA GLY A 385 12.24 -5.08 12.31
C GLY A 385 10.75 -5.29 12.62
N THR A 386 10.46 -5.51 13.89
CA THR A 386 9.09 -5.65 14.37
C THR A 386 8.63 -4.37 15.08
N TYR A 387 7.36 -4.31 15.46
CA TYR A 387 6.89 -3.22 16.34
C TYR A 387 7.51 -3.28 17.75
N ASP A 388 8.09 -4.42 18.14
CA ASP A 388 8.77 -4.60 19.43
C ASP A 388 10.21 -4.08 19.39
N GLN A 389 10.40 -2.89 19.97
CA GLN A 389 11.72 -2.26 20.14
C GLN A 389 12.43 -2.70 21.44
N GLY A 390 11.85 -3.61 22.23
CA GLY A 390 12.44 -4.14 23.47
C GLY A 390 12.19 -3.30 24.73
N PHE A 391 11.29 -2.32 24.69
CA PHE A 391 11.03 -1.37 25.79
C PHE A 391 9.64 -1.49 26.43
N GLY A 392 8.84 -2.48 26.04
CA GLY A 392 7.49 -2.67 26.56
C GLY A 392 6.70 -3.71 25.78
N PRO A 393 5.44 -3.96 26.14
CA PRO A 393 4.56 -4.76 25.32
C PRO A 393 4.35 -4.05 23.98
N ALA A 394 4.69 -4.75 22.90
CA ALA A 394 4.45 -4.34 21.53
C ALA A 394 4.29 -5.60 20.67
N PRO A 395 3.65 -5.50 19.50
CA PRO A 395 3.49 -6.64 18.61
C PRO A 395 4.83 -7.13 18.05
N SER A 396 5.01 -8.44 17.94
CA SER A 396 6.16 -9.05 17.26
C SER A 396 5.98 -9.12 15.74
N ASP A 397 4.89 -8.59 15.21
CA ASP A 397 4.66 -8.51 13.76
C ASP A 397 5.67 -7.57 13.09
N LYS A 398 6.03 -7.89 11.85
CA LYS A 398 6.82 -6.99 10.99
C LYS A 398 6.13 -5.64 10.83
N ILE A 399 6.94 -4.58 10.80
CA ILE A 399 6.44 -3.23 10.56
C ILE A 399 5.79 -3.18 9.17
N SER A 400 4.66 -2.46 9.07
CA SER A 400 3.91 -2.31 7.83
C SER A 400 3.27 -0.93 7.76
N ALA A 401 3.17 -0.42 6.55
CA ALA A 401 2.38 0.76 6.23
C ALA A 401 0.95 0.35 5.83
N PHE A 402 -0.02 1.20 6.16
CA PHE A 402 -1.41 0.94 5.87
C PHE A 402 -2.06 2.12 5.13
N LYS A 403 -3.00 1.81 4.26
CA LYS A 403 -3.88 2.78 3.62
C LYS A 403 -5.30 2.25 3.62
N THR A 404 -6.27 3.14 3.82
CA THR A 404 -7.68 2.81 3.61
C THR A 404 -8.23 3.66 2.48
N MET A 405 -9.25 3.15 1.81
CA MET A 405 -10.12 3.89 0.90
C MET A 405 -11.51 3.30 0.92
N LEU A 406 -12.50 4.09 0.53
CA LEU A 406 -13.86 3.61 0.33
C LEU A 406 -14.01 3.14 -1.11
N VAL A 407 -14.65 2.00 -1.28
CA VAL A 407 -15.12 1.51 -2.58
C VAL A 407 -16.63 1.50 -2.54
N ASN A 408 -17.25 2.14 -3.51
CA ASN A 408 -18.69 2.23 -3.59
C ASN A 408 -19.25 0.97 -4.28
N VAL A 409 -20.24 0.34 -3.65
CA VAL A 409 -21.09 -0.72 -4.20
C VAL A 409 -22.42 -0.08 -4.58
N VAL A 410 -22.75 -0.11 -5.87
CA VAL A 410 -23.95 0.54 -6.40
C VAL A 410 -25.18 -0.34 -6.14
N ASP A 411 -26.32 0.27 -5.80
CA ASP A 411 -27.63 -0.38 -5.92
C ASP A 411 -28.21 0.03 -7.29
N PRO A 412 -28.13 -0.83 -8.32
CA PRO A 412 -28.46 -0.43 -9.68
C PRO A 412 -29.98 -0.25 -9.81
N GLU A 413 -30.43 0.96 -10.13
CA GLU A 413 -31.83 1.21 -10.47
C GLU A 413 -32.08 0.87 -11.93
N CYS A 414 -33.13 0.09 -12.21
CA CYS A 414 -33.46 -0.26 -13.58
C CYS A 414 -33.95 0.97 -14.36
N SER A 415 -33.14 1.44 -15.30
CA SER A 415 -33.45 2.55 -16.20
C SER A 415 -33.02 2.20 -17.63
N ALA A 416 -33.83 2.57 -18.61
CA ALA A 416 -33.48 2.42 -20.02
C ALA A 416 -32.44 3.48 -20.40
N ASP A 417 -31.40 3.06 -21.10
CA ASP A 417 -30.42 3.95 -21.69
C ASP A 417 -30.77 4.29 -23.16
N SER A 418 -29.80 4.81 -23.92
CA SER A 418 -29.98 5.16 -25.33
C SER A 418 -29.31 4.23 -26.34
N ASN A 419 -28.47 3.28 -25.95
CA ASN A 419 -27.65 2.49 -26.90
C ASN A 419 -28.34 1.18 -27.32
N ASN A 420 -29.67 1.18 -27.34
CA ASN A 420 -30.52 0.00 -27.44
C ASN A 420 -30.70 -0.57 -28.87
N SER A 421 -29.98 -0.05 -29.87
CA SER A 421 -30.05 -0.48 -31.27
C SER A 421 -28.76 -0.21 -32.06
N PHE A 422 -28.58 -0.87 -33.21
CA PHE A 422 -27.44 -0.59 -34.11
C PHE A 422 -27.31 0.88 -34.52
N ALA A 423 -28.43 1.59 -34.65
CA ALA A 423 -28.44 3.01 -35.03
C ALA A 423 -27.96 3.93 -33.89
N GLU A 424 -28.07 3.45 -32.66
CA GLU A 424 -27.71 4.17 -31.44
C GLU A 424 -26.43 3.64 -30.79
N ALA A 425 -25.74 2.71 -31.47
CA ALA A 425 -24.55 2.06 -30.94
C ALA A 425 -23.47 3.08 -30.55
N GLU A 426 -23.02 2.99 -29.29
CA GLU A 426 -21.98 3.85 -28.74
C GLU A 426 -20.60 3.45 -29.27
N VAL A 427 -19.67 4.39 -29.37
CA VAL A 427 -18.29 4.08 -29.79
C VAL A 427 -17.56 3.39 -28.65
N PHE A 428 -17.04 2.19 -28.90
CA PHE A 428 -16.15 1.48 -28.00
C PHE A 428 -14.71 1.77 -28.38
N ASP A 429 -14.06 2.59 -27.56
CA ASP A 429 -12.63 2.84 -27.65
C ASP A 429 -11.86 1.62 -27.12
N LEU A 430 -11.17 0.91 -28.01
CA LEU A 430 -10.45 -0.32 -27.68
C LEU A 430 -9.30 -0.11 -26.68
N GLU A 431 -8.88 1.13 -26.42
CA GLU A 431 -7.89 1.43 -25.38
C GLU A 431 -8.49 1.51 -23.96
N ASN A 432 -9.82 1.61 -23.85
CA ASN A 432 -10.51 1.89 -22.59
C ASN A 432 -11.66 0.91 -22.32
N ALA A 433 -11.72 0.39 -21.10
CA ALA A 433 -12.86 -0.41 -20.65
C ALA A 433 -14.13 0.46 -20.54
N ILE A 434 -15.29 -0.11 -20.87
CA ILE A 434 -16.60 0.52 -20.69
C ILE A 434 -17.40 -0.25 -19.65
N ALA A 435 -17.92 0.45 -18.65
CA ALA A 435 -18.91 -0.07 -17.73
C ALA A 435 -20.31 0.27 -18.23
N GLY A 436 -21.22 -0.70 -18.18
CA GLY A 436 -22.63 -0.52 -18.55
C GLY A 436 -23.57 -1.22 -17.58
N GLN A 437 -24.87 -1.10 -17.81
CA GLN A 437 -25.91 -1.68 -16.98
C GLN A 437 -26.99 -2.30 -17.88
N LEU A 438 -27.46 -3.50 -17.53
CA LEU A 438 -28.64 -4.10 -18.13
C LEU A 438 -29.70 -4.38 -17.07
N CYS A 439 -30.97 -4.29 -17.45
CA CYS A 439 -32.11 -4.68 -16.62
C CYS A 439 -33.36 -5.04 -17.46
N ALA A 440 -33.68 -6.34 -17.58
CA ALA A 440 -34.90 -6.72 -18.31
C ALA A 440 -36.16 -6.49 -17.43
N PRO A 441 -37.30 -6.10 -18.03
CA PRO A 441 -37.55 -5.97 -19.48
C PRO A 441 -37.30 -4.55 -20.04
N THR A 442 -36.87 -3.61 -19.21
CA THR A 442 -36.74 -2.19 -19.58
C THR A 442 -35.57 -1.96 -20.52
N ASP A 443 -34.44 -2.59 -20.22
CA ASP A 443 -33.18 -2.46 -20.95
C ASP A 443 -32.45 -3.81 -20.99
N TYR A 444 -32.46 -4.48 -22.14
CA TYR A 444 -31.95 -5.85 -22.25
C TYR A 444 -30.92 -6.01 -23.38
N HIS A 445 -30.55 -4.89 -24.01
CA HIS A 445 -29.63 -4.82 -25.12
C HIS A 445 -28.82 -3.52 -25.11
N ASP A 446 -27.51 -3.65 -25.01
CA ASP A 446 -26.60 -2.53 -25.22
C ASP A 446 -25.79 -2.77 -26.49
N PHE A 447 -25.70 -1.76 -27.35
CA PHE A 447 -24.94 -1.81 -28.59
C PHE A 447 -23.75 -0.87 -28.55
N TYR A 448 -22.61 -1.42 -28.96
CA TYR A 448 -21.37 -0.70 -29.15
C TYR A 448 -20.86 -0.90 -30.58
N ARG A 449 -19.94 -0.04 -31.02
CA ARG A 449 -19.22 -0.19 -32.28
C ARG A 449 -17.76 0.19 -32.15
N PHE A 450 -16.89 -0.49 -32.87
CA PHE A 450 -15.50 -0.11 -33.06
C PHE A 450 -15.14 -0.22 -34.54
N GLU A 451 -14.11 0.49 -34.96
CA GLU A 451 -13.62 0.47 -36.34
C GLU A 451 -12.09 0.52 -36.34
N PHE A 452 -11.46 -0.04 -37.37
CA PHE A 452 -10.02 0.11 -37.59
C PHE A 452 -9.72 0.29 -39.07
N ASP A 453 -8.68 1.07 -39.35
CA ASP A 453 -8.40 1.58 -40.69
C ASP A 453 -7.81 0.51 -41.63
N SER A 454 -8.00 0.74 -42.93
CA SER A 454 -7.33 -0.04 -43.98
C SER A 454 -5.82 -0.05 -43.79
N GLY A 455 -5.22 -1.24 -43.83
CA GLY A 455 -3.78 -1.44 -43.60
C GLY A 455 -3.42 -1.82 -42.19
N TYR A 456 -4.39 -1.88 -41.26
CA TYR A 456 -4.20 -2.44 -39.93
C TYR A 456 -4.84 -3.82 -39.81
N ALA A 457 -4.37 -4.60 -38.85
CA ALA A 457 -5.02 -5.82 -38.37
C ALA A 457 -5.23 -5.70 -36.86
N ILE A 458 -6.24 -6.42 -36.36
CA ILE A 458 -6.56 -6.51 -34.93
C ILE A 458 -6.30 -7.93 -34.46
N GLN A 459 -5.71 -8.08 -33.28
CA GLN A 459 -5.51 -9.35 -32.57
C GLN A 459 -5.87 -9.19 -31.10
N GLY A 460 -6.20 -10.29 -30.43
CA GLY A 460 -6.58 -10.32 -29.02
C GLY A 460 -8.04 -10.73 -28.81
N GLN A 461 -8.64 -10.25 -27.74
CA GLN A 461 -9.95 -10.71 -27.28
C GLN A 461 -10.87 -9.57 -26.82
N LEU A 462 -12.15 -9.71 -27.14
CA LEU A 462 -13.22 -8.93 -26.49
C LEU A 462 -13.70 -9.68 -25.26
N ILE A 463 -13.73 -9.00 -24.14
CA ILE A 463 -14.06 -9.57 -22.83
C ILE A 463 -15.29 -8.85 -22.29
N LEU A 464 -16.32 -9.62 -21.94
CA LEU A 464 -17.44 -9.15 -21.13
C LEU A 464 -17.32 -9.77 -19.73
N ASN A 465 -17.14 -8.94 -18.71
CA ASN A 465 -17.23 -9.36 -17.32
C ASN A 465 -18.64 -9.05 -16.80
N CYS A 466 -19.37 -10.08 -16.38
CA CYS A 466 -20.76 -10.00 -15.94
C CYS A 466 -21.14 -11.26 -15.15
N ASP A 467 -21.66 -11.09 -13.94
CA ASP A 467 -22.09 -12.18 -13.05
C ASP A 467 -23.55 -12.64 -13.30
N ALA A 468 -24.33 -11.86 -14.05
CA ALA A 468 -25.71 -12.20 -14.36
C ALA A 468 -25.80 -13.22 -15.50
N GLU A 469 -26.36 -14.40 -15.23
CA GLU A 469 -26.56 -15.45 -16.22
C GLU A 469 -28.05 -15.69 -16.52
N PRO A 470 -28.47 -15.80 -17.80
CA PRO A 470 -27.63 -15.82 -19.00
C PRO A 470 -27.47 -14.43 -19.64
N THR A 471 -26.26 -13.87 -19.56
CA THR A 471 -25.82 -12.71 -20.37
C THR A 471 -24.86 -13.18 -21.46
N ARG A 472 -24.79 -12.46 -22.59
CA ARG A 472 -23.89 -12.80 -23.69
C ARG A 472 -23.36 -11.56 -24.41
N ILE A 473 -22.19 -11.72 -25.01
CA ILE A 473 -21.57 -10.79 -25.95
C ILE A 473 -21.68 -11.35 -27.36
N ILE A 474 -21.99 -10.50 -28.33
CA ILE A 474 -22.23 -10.88 -29.73
C ILE A 474 -21.54 -9.88 -30.65
N LEU A 475 -20.80 -10.39 -31.63
CA LEU A 475 -20.09 -9.58 -32.61
C LEU A 475 -20.78 -9.65 -33.98
N TYR A 476 -20.96 -8.50 -34.62
CA TYR A 476 -21.55 -8.33 -35.94
C TYR A 476 -20.61 -7.55 -36.87
N ASP A 477 -20.76 -7.78 -38.17
CA ASP A 477 -20.13 -6.95 -39.20
C ASP A 477 -20.91 -5.64 -39.48
N SER A 478 -20.40 -4.84 -40.43
CA SER A 478 -21.01 -3.57 -40.86
C SER A 478 -22.40 -3.71 -41.49
N ASN A 479 -22.80 -4.91 -41.89
CA ASN A 479 -24.14 -5.22 -42.42
C ASN A 479 -25.07 -5.80 -41.35
N ALA A 480 -24.68 -5.75 -40.08
CA ALA A 480 -25.36 -6.37 -38.96
C ALA A 480 -25.53 -7.90 -39.11
N ALA A 481 -24.64 -8.56 -39.88
CA ALA A 481 -24.58 -10.01 -39.94
C ALA A 481 -23.80 -10.55 -38.75
N LEU A 482 -24.35 -11.59 -38.10
CA LEU A 482 -23.71 -12.24 -36.95
C LEU A 482 -22.38 -12.88 -37.38
N ILE A 483 -21.29 -12.53 -36.70
CA ILE A 483 -19.98 -13.16 -36.84
C ILE A 483 -19.84 -14.29 -35.82
N THR A 484 -20.01 -13.97 -34.53
CA THR A 484 -19.85 -14.92 -33.43
C THR A 484 -20.54 -14.42 -32.15
N GLU A 485 -20.78 -15.31 -31.18
CA GLU A 485 -21.31 -14.98 -29.85
C GLU A 485 -20.66 -15.83 -28.76
N ALA A 486 -20.62 -15.31 -27.54
CA ALA A 486 -20.17 -16.01 -26.34
C ALA A 486 -21.11 -15.71 -25.17
N PHE A 487 -21.45 -16.73 -24.40
CA PHE A 487 -22.25 -16.59 -23.17
C PHE A 487 -21.32 -16.38 -21.98
N ALA A 488 -21.77 -15.57 -21.02
CA ALA A 488 -21.13 -15.44 -19.73
C ALA A 488 -21.21 -16.77 -18.99
N SER A 489 -20.08 -17.22 -18.47
CA SER A 489 -19.91 -18.38 -17.61
C SER A 489 -18.86 -18.02 -16.57
N ASP A 490 -19.15 -18.26 -15.29
CA ASP A 490 -18.24 -17.93 -14.19
C ASP A 490 -17.81 -16.45 -14.19
N GLY A 491 -18.78 -15.56 -14.45
CA GLY A 491 -18.57 -14.10 -14.42
C GLY A 491 -17.96 -13.51 -15.71
N LYS A 492 -17.70 -14.30 -16.76
CA LYS A 492 -17.01 -13.81 -17.98
C LYS A 492 -17.52 -14.44 -19.28
N ALA A 493 -17.57 -13.66 -20.36
CA ALA A 493 -17.70 -14.13 -21.73
C ALA A 493 -16.53 -13.59 -22.59
N VAL A 494 -16.00 -14.38 -23.51
CA VAL A 494 -14.82 -14.02 -24.31
C VAL A 494 -15.05 -14.32 -25.79
N ILE A 495 -14.72 -13.36 -26.65
CA ILE A 495 -14.64 -13.54 -28.10
C ILE A 495 -13.17 -13.34 -28.52
N GLU A 496 -12.53 -14.42 -28.96
CA GLU A 496 -11.19 -14.40 -29.57
C GLU A 496 -11.27 -13.81 -30.99
N LEU A 497 -10.48 -12.77 -31.27
CA LEU A 497 -10.48 -12.09 -32.57
C LEU A 497 -9.52 -12.73 -33.58
N ASP A 498 -8.41 -13.33 -33.12
CA ASP A 498 -7.39 -13.91 -34.01
C ASP A 498 -7.96 -14.94 -35.00
N PRO A 499 -8.82 -15.90 -34.58
CA PRO A 499 -9.35 -16.89 -35.51
C PRO A 499 -10.33 -16.30 -36.53
N LEU A 500 -10.87 -15.11 -36.27
CA LEU A 500 -11.91 -14.48 -37.09
C LEU A 500 -11.33 -13.80 -38.34
N ASN A 501 -10.03 -13.45 -38.34
CA ASN A 501 -9.35 -12.74 -39.44
C ASN A 501 -10.15 -11.52 -39.91
N LEU A 502 -10.53 -10.64 -38.97
CA LEU A 502 -11.31 -9.45 -39.25
C LEU A 502 -10.59 -8.55 -40.26
N LEU A 503 -11.34 -8.05 -41.24
CA LEU A 503 -10.84 -7.08 -42.22
C LEU A 503 -11.14 -5.66 -41.72
N PRO A 504 -10.37 -4.65 -42.12
CA PRO A 504 -10.68 -3.26 -41.80
C PRO A 504 -12.12 -2.87 -42.20
N ASP A 505 -12.97 -2.65 -41.21
CA ASP A 505 -14.38 -2.29 -41.34
C ASP A 505 -14.93 -1.76 -39.99
N VAL A 506 -16.21 -1.39 -39.97
CA VAL A 506 -16.97 -1.13 -38.75
C VAL A 506 -17.56 -2.44 -38.23
N TYR A 507 -17.32 -2.71 -36.95
CA TYR A 507 -17.86 -3.87 -36.24
C TYR A 507 -18.79 -3.41 -35.12
N TYR A 508 -19.86 -4.17 -34.87
CA TYR A 508 -20.80 -3.89 -33.79
C TYR A 508 -20.75 -5.00 -32.74
N ILE A 509 -20.78 -4.59 -31.48
CA ILE A 509 -20.87 -5.48 -30.32
C ILE A 509 -22.28 -5.31 -29.74
N ARG A 510 -22.98 -6.40 -29.46
CA ARG A 510 -24.21 -6.38 -28.67
C ARG A 510 -24.00 -7.16 -27.40
N ILE A 511 -24.32 -6.53 -26.28
CA ILE A 511 -24.44 -7.18 -24.97
C ILE A 511 -25.93 -7.41 -24.74
N SER A 512 -26.30 -8.61 -24.34
CA SER A 512 -27.72 -8.96 -24.17
C SER A 512 -27.89 -9.89 -23.00
N THR A 513 -28.95 -9.64 -22.22
CA THR A 513 -29.38 -10.52 -21.15
C THR A 513 -30.77 -11.10 -21.39
N MET A 514 -31.03 -12.27 -20.81
CA MET A 514 -32.38 -12.82 -20.67
C MET A 514 -32.81 -12.92 -19.20
N THR A 515 -32.03 -12.38 -18.26
CA THR A 515 -32.40 -12.33 -16.85
C THR A 515 -33.58 -11.38 -16.66
N SER A 516 -34.75 -11.93 -16.33
CA SER A 516 -35.90 -11.11 -15.93
C SER A 516 -35.73 -10.66 -14.48
N ASP A 517 -36.03 -9.39 -14.20
CA ASP A 517 -36.20 -8.85 -12.84
C ASP A 517 -34.91 -8.61 -12.03
N GLN A 518 -33.77 -8.39 -12.69
CA GLN A 518 -32.52 -8.01 -12.03
C GLN A 518 -31.83 -6.89 -12.82
N ALA A 519 -31.42 -5.82 -12.12
CA ALA A 519 -30.49 -4.83 -12.65
C ALA A 519 -29.07 -5.22 -12.23
N PHE A 520 -28.12 -5.17 -13.17
CA PHE A 520 -26.74 -5.52 -12.89
C PHE A 520 -25.78 -4.69 -13.74
N LEU A 521 -24.57 -4.53 -13.24
CA LEU A 521 -23.48 -3.86 -13.96
C LEU A 521 -22.61 -4.89 -14.69
N TYR A 522 -22.04 -4.48 -15.81
CA TYR A 522 -21.04 -5.27 -16.54
C TYR A 522 -19.87 -4.39 -16.95
N LEU A 523 -18.79 -5.03 -17.41
CA LEU A 523 -17.61 -4.37 -17.95
C LEU A 523 -17.21 -4.99 -19.30
N LEU A 524 -17.22 -4.20 -20.36
CA LEU A 524 -16.72 -4.55 -21.69
C LEU A 524 -15.28 -4.06 -21.87
N GLU A 525 -14.40 -4.94 -22.31
CA GLU A 525 -12.97 -4.65 -22.47
C GLU A 525 -12.40 -5.30 -23.73
N PHE A 526 -11.32 -4.71 -24.21
CA PHE A 526 -10.47 -5.29 -25.24
C PHE A 526 -9.08 -5.53 -24.66
N GLU A 527 -8.58 -6.74 -24.82
CA GLU A 527 -7.21 -7.10 -24.48
C GLU A 527 -6.52 -7.58 -25.75
N GLY A 528 -5.75 -6.70 -26.37
CA GLY A 528 -5.13 -6.95 -27.66
C GLY A 528 -4.44 -5.73 -28.24
N ASP A 529 -4.07 -5.84 -29.52
CA ASP A 529 -3.38 -4.79 -30.24
C ASP A 529 -3.99 -4.57 -31.62
N ILE A 530 -3.95 -3.32 -32.09
CA ILE A 530 -4.11 -2.97 -33.49
C ILE A 530 -2.72 -2.67 -34.06
N TYR A 531 -2.31 -3.40 -35.09
CA TYR A 531 -0.97 -3.27 -35.65
C TYR A 531 -0.99 -3.08 -37.17
N ASP A 532 -0.01 -2.32 -37.66
CA ASP A 532 0.16 -2.02 -39.08
C ASP A 532 0.61 -3.28 -39.84
N VAL A 533 -0.17 -3.68 -40.83
CA VAL A 533 0.12 -4.79 -41.75
C VAL A 533 0.47 -4.30 -43.15
N MET A 534 0.54 -3.00 -43.38
CA MET A 534 1.04 -2.46 -44.65
C MET A 534 2.48 -2.93 -44.86
N PRO A 535 2.81 -3.51 -46.02
CA PRO A 535 4.18 -3.91 -46.29
C PRO A 535 5.07 -2.67 -46.26
N ASN A 536 6.02 -2.63 -45.32
CA ASN A 536 7.00 -1.55 -45.27
C ASN A 536 7.68 -1.46 -46.64
N PRO A 537 7.53 -0.34 -47.39
CA PRO A 537 8.01 -0.22 -48.76
C PRO A 537 9.54 -0.42 -48.87
N VAL A 538 10.27 -0.24 -47.77
CA VAL A 538 11.72 -0.47 -47.69
C VAL A 538 12.08 -1.96 -47.78
N SER A 539 11.19 -2.88 -47.39
CA SER A 539 11.43 -4.33 -47.34
C SER A 539 11.09 -5.07 -48.64
N VAL A 540 10.31 -4.45 -49.53
CA VAL A 540 9.85 -5.03 -50.81
C VAL A 540 10.63 -4.54 -52.02
N THR A 541 11.65 -3.68 -51.83
CA THR A 541 12.60 -3.40 -52.91
C THR A 541 13.59 -4.56 -52.97
N PRO A 542 13.58 -5.42 -54.01
CA PRO A 542 14.60 -6.45 -54.14
C PRO A 542 15.96 -5.76 -54.20
N ASN A 543 16.97 -6.28 -53.47
CA ASN A 543 18.36 -5.79 -53.51
C ASN A 543 19.00 -5.79 -54.92
N MET A 544 18.26 -6.17 -55.97
CA MET A 544 18.69 -6.22 -57.36
C MET A 544 18.05 -5.15 -58.27
N LEU A 545 17.19 -4.27 -57.75
CA LEU A 545 16.66 -3.13 -58.52
C LEU A 545 17.65 -1.96 -58.51
N ASN A 546 18.82 -2.17 -59.11
CA ASN A 546 19.70 -1.08 -59.55
C ASN A 546 19.07 -0.44 -60.79
N PHE A 547 18.44 0.72 -60.62
CA PHE A 547 18.17 1.60 -61.76
C PHE A 547 19.51 2.17 -62.22
N ASP A 548 20.02 1.66 -63.36
CA ASP A 548 21.11 2.30 -64.08
C ASP A 548 20.56 3.60 -64.69
N VAL A 549 20.83 4.72 -64.01
CA VAL A 549 20.45 6.06 -64.46
C VAL A 549 21.56 6.58 -65.38
N SER A 550 21.60 6.07 -66.60
CA SER A 550 22.36 6.68 -67.70
C SER A 550 21.42 7.11 -68.82
N TRP A 551 21.14 8.42 -68.86
CA TRP A 551 20.56 9.12 -70.01
C TRP A 551 21.61 10.05 -70.62
#